data_AF-A6KHW9-F1
#
_entry.id   AF-A6KHW9-F1
#
_cell.length_a   1.000
_cell.length_b   1.000
_cell.length_c   1.000
_cell.angle_alpha   90.00
_cell.angle_beta   90.00
_cell.angle_gamma   90.00
#
_symmetry.space_group_name_H-M   'P 1'
#
loop_
_entity.id
_entity.type
_entity.pdbx_description
1 polymer ?
#
loop_
_entity_poly.entity_id
_entity_poly.type
_entity_poly.pdbx_seq_one_letter_code
_entity_poly.pdbx_strand_id
1 'polypeptide(L)'
;MKAGKSLMHLHGSLEMFAARRHGKHPKSLFRLETHIGLEIHYSVHENRLQMATSLDSLLSLSRESSSIGDFQETALTGFITDYLQKAYIPVVNDVLHVGLPLPDLLAIDYNLSELDVVEDALVLSLKME
;
A
#
# COMPACT_ATOMS: atom_id res chain seq x y z
N MET A 1 -5.58 26.25 2.39
CA MET A 1 -5.91 24.99 3.08
C MET A 1 -4.60 24.35 3.52
N LYS A 2 -4.52 23.63 4.65
CA LYS A 2 -3.29 22.92 5.01
C LYS A 2 -3.19 21.68 4.13
N ALA A 3 -2.09 21.51 3.41
CA ALA A 3 -1.83 20.29 2.66
C ALA A 3 -1.76 19.11 3.62
N GLY A 4 -2.66 18.14 3.44
CA GLY A 4 -2.67 16.87 4.15
C GLY A 4 -1.84 15.83 3.43
N LYS A 5 -1.38 14.82 4.18
CA LYS A 5 -0.90 13.55 3.62
C LYS A 5 -2.00 12.52 3.78
N SER A 6 -2.24 11.70 2.77
CA SER A 6 -3.17 10.58 2.88
C SER A 6 -2.38 9.32 3.24
N LEU A 7 -2.73 8.73 4.38
CA LEU A 7 -2.06 7.54 4.91
C LEU A 7 -3.06 6.37 4.96
N MET A 8 -2.61 5.20 4.50
CA MET A 8 -3.33 3.95 4.62
C MET A 8 -2.62 3.02 5.58
N HIS A 9 -3.36 2.53 6.57
CA HIS A 9 -2.87 1.53 7.52
C HIS A 9 -3.33 0.13 7.09
N LEU A 10 -2.39 -0.68 6.62
CA LEU A 10 -2.63 -2.07 6.26
C LEU A 10 -2.25 -2.98 7.43
N HIS A 11 -3.21 -3.75 7.93
CA HIS A 11 -2.96 -4.83 8.89
C HIS A 11 -3.06 -6.16 8.16
N GLY A 12 -2.05 -7.00 8.31
CA GLY A 12 -1.99 -8.29 7.63
C GLY A 12 -1.12 -9.29 8.34
N SER A 13 -0.92 -10.44 7.68
CA SER A 13 -0.01 -11.48 8.16
C SER A 13 0.97 -11.88 7.08
N LEU A 14 2.23 -12.09 7.47
CA LEU A 14 3.30 -12.61 6.62
C LEU A 14 3.67 -14.00 7.12
N GLU A 15 3.62 -15.01 6.25
CA GLU A 15 3.98 -16.38 6.61
C GLU A 15 5.19 -16.83 5.79
N MET A 16 6.21 -17.33 6.49
CA MET A 16 7.43 -17.81 5.86
C MET A 16 7.44 -19.34 5.79
N PHE A 17 7.73 -19.87 4.61
CA PHE A 17 7.77 -21.31 4.37
C PHE A 17 9.17 -21.77 3.97
N ALA A 18 9.60 -22.93 4.51
CA ALA A 18 10.74 -23.66 3.98
C ALA A 18 10.30 -24.49 2.77
N ALA A 19 10.88 -24.19 1.61
CA ALA A 19 10.77 -25.03 0.43
C ALA A 19 11.39 -26.40 0.69
N ARG A 20 10.68 -27.48 0.33
CA ARG A 20 11.14 -28.85 0.50
C ARG A 20 11.44 -29.50 -0.85
N ARG A 21 12.51 -30.31 -0.91
CA ARG A 21 12.84 -31.10 -2.09
C ARG A 21 11.80 -32.23 -2.28
N HIS A 22 11.69 -32.71 -3.53
CA HIS A 22 10.88 -33.87 -3.94
C HIS A 22 9.36 -33.72 -3.81
N GLY A 23 8.82 -32.56 -4.19
CA GLY A 23 7.36 -32.37 -4.30
C GLY A 23 6.59 -32.41 -2.98
N LYS A 24 7.29 -32.37 -1.84
CA LYS A 24 6.66 -32.23 -0.53
C LYS A 24 6.16 -30.80 -0.35
N HIS A 25 4.99 -30.65 0.27
CA HIS A 25 4.44 -29.34 0.60
C HIS A 25 5.44 -28.49 1.41
N PRO A 26 5.54 -27.17 1.12
CA PRO A 26 6.34 -26.26 1.92
C PRO A 26 5.94 -26.34 3.40
N LYS A 27 6.92 -26.26 4.30
CA LYS A 27 6.66 -26.28 5.74
C LYS A 27 6.63 -24.85 6.26
N SER A 28 5.54 -24.43 6.89
CA SER A 28 5.50 -23.16 7.61
C SER A 28 6.59 -23.12 8.69
N LEU A 29 7.37 -22.05 8.70
CA LEU A 29 8.42 -21.79 9.67
C LEU A 29 7.89 -20.91 10.79
N PHE A 30 7.31 -19.78 10.43
CA PHE A 30 6.72 -18.82 11.36
C PHE A 30 5.74 -17.90 10.62
N ARG A 31 4.81 -17.34 11.39
CA ARG A 31 3.85 -16.34 10.94
C ARG A 31 4.01 -15.08 11.77
N LEU A 32 4.04 -13.94 11.08
CA LEU A 32 4.16 -12.62 11.65
C LEU A 32 2.86 -11.86 11.39
N GLU A 33 2.39 -11.13 12.38
CA GLU A 33 1.46 -10.03 12.17
C GLU A 33 2.24 -8.78 11.76
N THR A 34 1.70 -8.04 10.80
CA THR A 34 2.32 -6.84 10.26
C THR A 34 1.33 -5.69 10.23
N HIS A 35 1.80 -4.51 10.64
CA HIS A 35 1.10 -3.24 10.48
C HIS A 35 1.96 -2.32 9.64
N ILE A 36 1.45 -1.95 8.46
CA ILE A 36 2.19 -1.20 7.45
C ILE A 36 1.49 0.13 7.23
N GLY A 37 2.24 1.22 7.27
CA GLY A 37 1.83 2.54 6.83
C GLY A 37 2.21 2.76 5.36
N LEU A 38 1.24 3.11 4.54
CA LEU A 38 1.43 3.48 3.14
C LEU A 38 1.01 4.93 2.93
N GLU A 39 1.80 5.71 2.22
CA GLU A 39 1.40 7.04 1.75
C GLU A 39 0.70 6.91 0.41
N ILE A 40 -0.49 7.50 0.28
CA ILE A 40 -1.27 7.54 -0.97
C ILE A 40 -1.02 8.87 -1.68
N HIS A 41 -0.66 8.78 -2.95
CA HIS A 41 -0.56 9.88 -3.89
C HIS A 41 -1.71 9.79 -4.88
N TYR A 42 -2.42 10.91 -5.07
CA TYR A 42 -3.56 11.00 -5.98
C TYR A 42 -3.17 11.76 -7.24
N SER A 43 -3.71 11.34 -8.37
CA SER A 43 -3.61 12.06 -9.64
C SER A 43 -4.91 11.91 -10.43
N VAL A 44 -5.14 12.80 -11.38
CA VAL A 44 -6.23 12.66 -12.35
C VAL A 44 -5.64 12.40 -13.72
N HIS A 45 -6.17 11.40 -14.40
CA HIS A 45 -5.82 11.07 -15.78
C HIS A 45 -7.04 10.47 -16.50
N GLU A 46 -7.37 10.96 -17.69
CA GLU A 46 -8.49 10.43 -18.50
C GLU A 46 -9.82 10.37 -17.73
N ASN A 47 -10.14 11.46 -17.00
CA ASN A 47 -11.33 11.54 -16.14
C ASN A 47 -11.42 10.42 -15.09
N ARG A 48 -10.27 9.89 -14.64
CA ARG A 48 -10.17 8.92 -13.56
C ARG A 48 -9.29 9.47 -12.44
N LEU A 49 -9.72 9.26 -11.21
CA LEU A 49 -8.91 9.44 -10.02
C LEU A 49 -7.99 8.22 -9.88
N GLN A 50 -6.72 8.39 -10.18
CA GLN A 50 -5.70 7.38 -9.97
C GLN A 50 -5.07 7.52 -8.59
N MET A 51 -4.63 6.37 -8.07
CA MET A 51 -3.95 6.28 -6.79
C MET A 51 -2.64 5.53 -6.99
N ALA A 52 -1.58 6.03 -6.40
CA ALA A 52 -0.31 5.34 -6.26
C ALA A 52 0.09 5.34 -4.80
N THR A 53 0.76 4.29 -4.35
CA THR A 53 1.22 4.15 -2.97
C THR A 53 2.74 4.04 -2.90
N SER A 54 3.29 4.58 -1.83
CA SER A 54 4.67 4.34 -1.41
C SER A 54 4.68 3.80 0.02
N LEU A 55 5.67 2.97 0.33
CA LEU A 55 5.89 2.54 1.71
C LEU A 55 6.33 3.74 2.55
N ASP A 56 5.53 4.09 3.56
CA ASP A 56 5.86 5.14 4.52
C ASP A 56 6.63 4.53 5.71
N SER A 57 6.06 3.50 6.33
CA SER A 57 6.65 2.88 7.52
C SER A 57 6.17 1.44 7.75
N LEU A 58 7.03 0.62 8.35
CA LEU A 58 6.63 -0.65 8.96
C LEU A 58 6.38 -0.39 10.44
N LEU A 59 5.12 -0.19 10.80
CA LEU A 59 4.68 0.29 12.12
C LEU A 59 4.81 -0.79 13.19
N SER A 60 4.52 -2.04 12.85
CA SER A 60 4.74 -3.17 13.74
C SER A 60 5.03 -4.46 12.99
N LEU A 61 5.82 -5.32 13.63
CA LEU A 61 6.08 -6.68 13.20
C LEU A 61 6.18 -7.56 14.45
N SER A 62 5.20 -8.43 14.65
CA SER A 62 5.13 -9.30 15.84
C SER A 62 4.96 -10.74 15.41
N ARG A 63 5.52 -11.66 16.20
CA ARG A 63 5.36 -13.09 15.95
C ARG A 63 4.01 -13.57 16.47
N GLU A 64 3.24 -14.16 15.58
CA GLU A 64 2.00 -14.88 15.93
C GLU A 64 2.31 -16.34 16.27
N SER A 65 3.13 -17.01 15.44
CA SER A 65 3.50 -18.41 15.65
C SER A 65 4.88 -18.74 15.07
N SER A 66 5.55 -19.76 15.63
CA SER A 66 6.83 -20.27 15.11
C SER A 66 7.00 -21.75 15.40
N SER A 67 7.46 -22.49 14.38
CA SER A 67 7.89 -23.89 14.46
C SER A 67 9.40 -24.05 14.58
N ILE A 68 10.15 -22.94 14.60
CA ILE A 68 11.61 -22.89 14.73
C ILE A 68 12.07 -22.37 16.10
N GLY A 69 11.14 -22.17 17.03
CA GLY A 69 11.40 -21.58 18.33
C GLY A 69 11.39 -20.06 18.30
N ASP A 70 11.91 -19.48 19.37
CA ASP A 70 11.94 -18.02 19.54
C ASP A 70 13.09 -17.40 18.73
N PHE A 71 12.80 -16.26 18.13
CA PHE A 71 13.78 -15.40 17.47
C PHE A 71 13.42 -13.93 17.69
N GLN A 72 14.32 -13.02 17.33
CA GLN A 72 14.05 -11.58 17.36
C GLN A 72 13.45 -11.12 16.04
N GLU A 73 12.20 -10.65 16.07
CA GLU A 73 11.46 -10.14 14.89
C GLU A 73 12.14 -8.89 14.33
N THR A 74 12.79 -8.11 15.19
CA THR A 74 13.54 -6.90 14.81
C THR A 74 14.62 -7.20 13.77
N ALA A 75 15.23 -8.40 13.81
CA ALA A 75 16.22 -8.83 12.83
C ALA A 75 15.64 -9.02 11.42
N LEU A 76 14.32 -9.26 11.30
CA LEU A 76 13.63 -9.41 10.02
C LEU A 76 13.11 -8.09 9.45
N THR A 77 13.01 -7.03 10.25
CA THR A 77 12.46 -5.72 9.86
C THR A 77 13.05 -5.22 8.54
N GLY A 78 14.37 -5.16 8.42
CA GLY A 78 15.03 -4.65 7.21
C GLY A 78 14.72 -5.49 5.96
N PHE A 79 14.71 -6.82 6.11
CA PHE A 79 14.38 -7.73 5.02
C PHE A 79 12.92 -7.60 4.59
N ILE A 80 11.99 -7.53 5.55
CA ILE A 80 10.55 -7.40 5.27
C ILE A 80 10.25 -6.04 4.63
N THR A 81 10.83 -4.95 5.14
CA THR A 81 10.69 -3.62 4.55
C THR A 81 11.17 -3.61 3.10
N ASP A 82 12.34 -4.19 2.81
CA ASP A 82 12.89 -4.28 1.45
C ASP A 82 11.99 -5.11 0.52
N TYR A 83 11.50 -6.24 1.02
CA TYR A 83 10.58 -7.10 0.28
C TYR A 83 9.27 -6.37 -0.04
N LEU A 84 8.65 -5.72 0.95
CA LEU A 84 7.41 -4.96 0.76
C LEU A 84 7.60 -3.88 -0.30
N GLN A 85 8.67 -3.07 -0.19
CA GLN A 85 8.95 -1.98 -1.11
C GLN A 85 9.20 -2.46 -2.54
N LYS A 86 9.95 -3.55 -2.73
CA LYS A 86 10.37 -4.01 -4.07
C LYS A 86 9.39 -4.96 -4.75
N ALA A 87 8.64 -5.75 -3.99
CA ALA A 87 7.80 -6.81 -4.53
C ALA A 87 6.30 -6.59 -4.27
N TYR A 88 5.92 -6.03 -3.13
CA TYR A 88 4.51 -5.88 -2.77
C TYR A 88 3.90 -4.56 -3.26
N ILE A 89 4.57 -3.43 -3.01
CA ILE A 89 4.08 -2.10 -3.44
C ILE A 89 3.81 -2.01 -4.95
N PRO A 90 4.67 -2.54 -5.84
CA PRO A 90 4.37 -2.53 -7.28
C PRO A 90 3.06 -3.25 -7.61
N VAL A 91 2.81 -4.41 -7.01
CA VAL A 91 1.58 -5.18 -7.24
C VAL A 91 0.34 -4.44 -6.74
N VAL A 92 0.44 -3.77 -5.59
CA VAL A 92 -0.64 -2.90 -5.08
C VAL A 92 -0.90 -1.74 -6.04
N ASN A 93 0.16 -1.09 -6.52
CA ASN A 93 0.05 0.03 -7.44
C ASN A 93 -0.52 -0.37 -8.81
N ASP A 94 -0.21 -1.55 -9.33
CA ASP A 94 -0.80 -2.06 -10.57
C ASP A 94 -2.32 -2.14 -10.49
N VAL A 95 -2.87 -2.52 -9.32
CA VAL A 95 -4.32 -2.57 -9.08
C VAL A 95 -4.89 -1.17 -8.91
N LEU A 96 -4.23 -0.31 -8.13
CA LEU A 96 -4.72 1.05 -7.83
C LEU A 96 -4.65 1.98 -9.04
N HIS A 97 -3.74 1.73 -9.99
CA HIS A 97 -3.55 2.55 -11.18
C HIS A 97 -4.74 2.50 -12.16
N VAL A 98 -5.60 1.47 -12.07
CA VAL A 98 -6.87 1.41 -12.83
C VAL A 98 -7.74 2.64 -12.57
N GLY A 99 -7.63 3.18 -11.35
CA GLY A 99 -8.31 4.40 -10.93
C GLY A 99 -9.83 4.26 -10.79
N LEU A 100 -10.42 5.25 -10.15
CA LEU A 100 -11.85 5.38 -9.97
C LEU A 100 -12.41 6.37 -11.01
N PRO A 101 -13.50 6.03 -11.73
CA PRO A 101 -14.08 6.96 -12.69
C PRO A 101 -14.62 8.20 -11.96
N LEU A 102 -14.28 9.38 -12.47
CA LEU A 102 -14.90 10.62 -12.04
C LEU A 102 -16.29 10.75 -12.66
N PRO A 103 -17.26 11.38 -11.97
CA PRO A 103 -18.60 11.56 -12.50
C PRO A 103 -18.57 12.45 -13.74
N ASP A 104 -19.36 12.12 -14.76
CA ASP A 104 -19.55 12.99 -15.91
C ASP A 104 -20.51 14.13 -15.52
N LEU A 105 -19.93 15.26 -15.14
CA LEU A 105 -20.66 16.46 -14.79
C LEU A 105 -20.42 17.51 -15.86
N LEU A 106 -21.47 17.90 -16.58
CA LEU A 106 -21.45 19.03 -17.52
C LEU A 106 -20.32 19.00 -18.56
N ALA A 107 -19.85 17.80 -18.97
CA ALA A 107 -18.71 17.61 -19.85
C ALA A 107 -17.42 18.32 -19.38
N ILE A 108 -17.19 18.36 -18.07
CA ILE A 108 -15.98 18.92 -17.46
C ILE A 108 -14.76 18.06 -17.84
N ASP A 109 -13.68 18.73 -18.24
CA ASP A 109 -12.36 18.12 -18.36
C ASP A 109 -11.63 18.18 -17.00
N TYR A 110 -11.48 17.03 -16.36
CA TYR A 110 -10.80 16.93 -15.08
C TYR A 110 -9.27 16.89 -15.19
N ASN A 111 -8.70 16.77 -16.39
CA ASN A 111 -7.24 16.66 -16.55
C ASN A 111 -6.48 17.93 -16.13
N LEU A 112 -7.17 19.08 -16.10
CA LEU A 112 -6.60 20.37 -15.65
C LEU A 112 -6.91 20.69 -14.17
N SER A 113 -7.53 19.74 -13.46
CA SER A 113 -7.90 19.94 -12.06
C SER A 113 -6.68 19.88 -11.14
N GLU A 114 -6.72 20.69 -10.08
CA GLU A 114 -5.80 20.60 -8.96
C GLU A 114 -6.39 19.69 -7.88
N LEU A 115 -5.53 18.85 -7.30
CA LEU A 115 -5.90 17.84 -6.31
C LEU A 115 -5.29 18.21 -4.96
N ASP A 116 -6.15 18.42 -3.97
CA ASP A 116 -5.74 18.75 -2.61
C ASP A 116 -6.27 17.71 -1.62
N VAL A 117 -5.38 17.16 -0.79
CA VAL A 117 -5.79 16.36 0.37
C VAL A 117 -6.01 17.30 1.54
N VAL A 118 -7.21 17.25 2.11
CA VAL A 118 -7.58 17.99 3.33
C VAL A 118 -8.10 17.02 4.39
N GLU A 119 -8.42 17.53 5.57
CA GLU A 119 -8.99 16.70 6.64
C GLU A 119 -10.28 16.02 6.14
N ASP A 120 -10.27 14.68 6.19
CA ASP A 120 -11.36 13.79 5.80
C ASP A 120 -11.88 13.92 4.35
N ALA A 121 -11.17 14.63 3.46
CA ALA A 121 -11.62 14.83 2.10
C ALA A 121 -10.50 14.97 1.08
N LEU A 122 -10.83 14.58 -0.15
CA LEU A 122 -10.06 14.87 -1.35
C LEU A 122 -10.79 15.95 -2.14
N VAL A 123 -10.15 17.09 -2.34
CA VAL A 123 -10.73 18.25 -3.03
C VAL A 123 -10.18 18.29 -4.45
N LEU A 124 -11.09 18.33 -5.42
CA LEU A 124 -10.79 18.47 -6.83
C LEU A 124 -11.19 19.88 -7.27
N SER A 125 -10.20 20.75 -7.46
CA SER A 125 -10.40 22.14 -7.86
C SER A 125 -10.31 22.25 -9.37
N LEU A 126 -11.40 22.66 -10.01
CA LEU A 126 -11.43 22.86 -11.46
C LEU A 126 -10.79 24.20 -11.82
N LYS A 127 -9.84 24.17 -12.75
CA LYS A 127 -9.42 25.40 -13.43
C LYS A 127 -10.42 25.69 -14.53
N MET A 128 -11.16 26.79 -14.36
CA MET A 128 -11.92 27.39 -15.45
C MET A 128 -10.96 28.28 -16.24
N GLU A 129 -10.79 28.02 -17.52
CA GLU A 129 -10.20 28.99 -18.45
C GLU A 129 -11.14 30.19 -18.66
#